data_AF-A0A7C4RHM5-F1
#
_entry.id   AF-A0A7C4RHM5-F1
#
_cell.length_a   1.000
_cell.length_b   1.000
_cell.length_c   1.000
_cell.angle_alpha   90.00
_cell.angle_beta   90.00
_cell.angle_gamma   90.00
#
_symmetry.space_group_name_H-M   'P 1'
#
loop_
_entity.id
_entity.type
_entity.pdbx_description
1 polymer ?
#
loop_
_entity_poly.entity_id
_entity_poly.type
_entity_poly.pdbx_seq_one_letter_code
_entity_poly.pdbx_strand_id
1 'polypeptide(L)'
;MGLRMKKYLKLIGKTTPPDKLTLYDGYILLRKILKDDFAVKLRHKDLKSLMYLRNHSILSHGTNIADPKTVERFMHLTSGIIKKLLKLEGIDFYDARKNAQFIEILEDEVLNALP
;
A
#
# COMPACT_ATOMS: atom_id res chain seq x y z
N MET A 1 2.81 -29.60 -4.22
CA MET A 1 2.93 -28.17 -3.85
C MET A 1 4.39 -27.82 -3.53
N GLY A 2 5.00 -26.90 -4.29
CA GLY A 2 6.43 -26.57 -4.16
C GLY A 2 6.81 -25.89 -2.84
N LEU A 3 8.11 -25.98 -2.47
CA LEU A 3 8.65 -25.44 -1.21
C LEU A 3 8.36 -23.95 -1.01
N ARG A 4 8.45 -23.15 -2.09
CA ARG A 4 8.14 -21.71 -2.08
C ARG A 4 6.68 -21.44 -1.71
N MET A 5 5.75 -22.20 -2.26
CA MET A 5 4.31 -22.06 -1.96
C MET A 5 4.01 -22.46 -0.51
N LYS A 6 4.59 -23.56 0.00
CA LYS A 6 4.44 -23.95 1.42
C LYS A 6 4.91 -22.84 2.37
N LYS A 7 6.07 -22.24 2.08
CA LYS A 7 6.61 -21.12 2.85
C LYS A 7 5.71 -19.89 2.77
N TYR A 8 5.19 -19.56 1.59
CA TYR A 8 4.28 -18.44 1.39
C TYR A 8 3.01 -18.58 2.22
N LEU A 9 2.31 -19.70 2.11
CA LEU A 9 1.08 -19.97 2.84
C LEU A 9 1.27 -19.90 4.36
N LYS A 10 2.39 -20.44 4.86
CA LYS A 10 2.77 -20.31 6.28
C LYS A 10 2.94 -18.85 6.71
N LEU A 11 3.56 -18.00 5.88
CA LEU A 11 3.79 -16.58 6.21
C LEU A 11 2.50 -15.76 6.25
N ILE A 12 1.51 -16.12 5.44
CA ILE A 12 0.20 -15.44 5.41
C ILE A 12 -0.86 -16.12 6.30
N GLY A 13 -0.49 -17.19 7.01
CA GLY A 13 -1.39 -17.92 7.92
C GLY A 13 -2.50 -18.69 7.21
N LYS A 14 -2.29 -19.14 5.97
CA LYS A 14 -3.27 -19.91 5.17
C LYS A 14 -2.78 -21.33 4.93
N THR A 15 -3.70 -22.25 4.69
CA THR A 15 -3.40 -23.66 4.34
C THR A 15 -3.52 -23.93 2.85
N THR A 16 -4.36 -23.16 2.16
CA THR A 16 -4.56 -23.18 0.71
C THR A 16 -4.23 -21.81 0.09
N PRO A 17 -3.83 -21.77 -1.19
CA PRO A 17 -3.72 -20.52 -1.93
C PRO A 17 -5.06 -19.77 -1.92
N PRO A 18 -5.07 -18.48 -1.57
CA PRO A 18 -6.30 -17.71 -1.62
C PRO A 18 -6.68 -17.41 -3.07
N ASP A 19 -7.99 -17.41 -3.36
CA ASP A 19 -8.50 -17.09 -4.70
C ASP A 19 -8.17 -15.66 -5.14
N LYS A 20 -8.06 -14.74 -4.17
CA LYS A 20 -7.63 -13.35 -4.38
C LYS A 20 -6.51 -12.99 -3.41
N LEU A 21 -5.48 -12.31 -3.93
CA LEU A 21 -4.40 -11.76 -3.13
C LEU A 21 -4.85 -10.47 -2.45
N THR A 22 -4.79 -10.43 -1.12
CA THR A 22 -4.88 -9.15 -0.39
C THR A 22 -3.61 -8.33 -0.59
N LEU A 23 -3.65 -7.03 -0.28
CA LEU A 23 -2.46 -6.17 -0.32
C LEU A 23 -1.31 -6.71 0.54
N TYR A 24 -1.63 -7.24 1.72
CA TYR A 24 -0.63 -7.84 2.61
C TYR A 24 -0.06 -9.13 2.01
N ASP A 25 -0.93 -9.99 1.48
CA ASP A 25 -0.55 -11.25 0.85
C ASP A 25 0.39 -11.02 -0.35
N GLY A 26 0.07 -10.04 -1.20
CA GLY A 26 0.89 -9.64 -2.34
C GLY A 26 2.24 -9.07 -1.92
N TYR A 27 2.25 -8.20 -0.91
CA TYR A 27 3.50 -7.66 -0.37
C TYR A 27 4.41 -8.75 0.25
N ILE A 28 3.84 -9.71 0.98
CA ILE A 28 4.62 -10.84 1.54
C ILE A 28 5.18 -11.71 0.42
N LEU A 29 4.41 -11.96 -0.63
CA LEU A 29 4.85 -12.70 -1.80
C LEU A 29 6.07 -12.01 -2.44
N LEU A 30 5.95 -10.72 -2.78
CA LEU A 30 7.03 -9.92 -3.37
C LEU A 30 8.28 -9.91 -2.48
N ARG A 31 8.12 -9.55 -1.20
CA ARG A 31 9.26 -9.35 -0.29
C ARG A 31 9.95 -10.65 0.14
N LYS A 32 9.19 -11.68 0.52
CA LYS A 32 9.74 -12.85 1.22
C LYS A 32 9.98 -14.03 0.31
N ILE A 33 9.22 -14.14 -0.77
CA ILE A 33 9.25 -15.30 -1.68
C ILE A 33 9.97 -14.94 -2.98
N LEU A 34 9.54 -13.88 -3.66
CA LEU A 34 10.10 -13.45 -4.94
C LEU A 34 11.37 -12.60 -4.78
N LYS A 35 11.58 -12.03 -3.57
CA LYS A 35 12.75 -11.20 -3.25
C LYS A 35 12.86 -9.97 -4.14
N ASP A 36 11.72 -9.38 -4.47
CA ASP A 36 11.66 -8.12 -5.23
C ASP A 36 12.49 -7.03 -4.55
N ASP A 37 13.41 -6.42 -5.32
CA ASP A 37 14.42 -5.47 -4.84
C ASP A 37 13.82 -4.21 -4.23
N PHE A 38 12.65 -3.81 -4.68
CA PHE A 38 11.92 -2.68 -4.11
C PHE A 38 11.25 -3.07 -2.79
N ALA A 39 10.46 -4.15 -2.81
CA ALA A 39 9.68 -4.61 -1.66
C ALA A 39 10.56 -4.99 -0.44
N VAL A 40 11.77 -5.51 -0.67
CA VAL A 40 12.71 -5.82 0.43
C VAL A 40 13.22 -4.59 1.17
N LYS A 41 13.29 -3.43 0.50
CA LYS A 41 13.77 -2.14 1.06
C LYS A 41 12.69 -1.42 1.87
N LEU A 42 11.42 -1.76 1.70
CA LEU A 42 10.33 -1.16 2.47
C LEU A 42 10.37 -1.64 3.93
N ARG A 43 9.93 -0.82 4.90
CA ARG A 43 9.82 -1.24 6.30
C ARG A 43 8.52 -1.99 6.53
N HIS A 44 8.61 -3.22 7.04
CA HIS A 44 7.42 -4.08 7.20
C HIS A 44 6.39 -3.50 8.18
N LYS A 45 6.88 -2.95 9.31
CA LYS A 45 6.04 -2.38 10.36
C LYS A 45 5.15 -1.28 9.80
N ASP A 46 5.73 -0.36 9.02
CA ASP A 46 5.00 0.78 8.48
C ASP A 46 3.89 0.35 7.53
N LEU A 47 4.18 -0.58 6.60
CA LEU A 47 3.18 -1.12 5.68
C LEU A 47 2.07 -1.88 6.41
N LYS A 48 2.43 -2.66 7.43
CA LYS A 48 1.44 -3.38 8.25
C LYS A 48 0.51 -2.40 8.98
N SER A 49 1.04 -1.33 9.55
CA SER A 49 0.25 -0.28 10.20
C SER A 49 -0.69 0.43 9.23
N LEU A 50 -0.23 0.69 8.00
CA LEU A 50 -1.04 1.35 6.96
C LEU A 50 -2.19 0.46 6.50
N MET A 51 -1.92 -0.82 6.25
CA MET A 51 -2.94 -1.81 5.87
C MET A 51 -3.95 -2.05 7.01
N TYR A 52 -3.49 -2.07 8.26
CA TYR A 52 -4.38 -2.15 9.42
C TYR A 52 -5.33 -0.95 9.47
N LEU A 53 -4.81 0.28 9.38
CA LEU A 53 -5.67 1.45 9.40
C LEU A 53 -6.66 1.43 8.23
N ARG A 54 -6.22 1.08 7.01
CA ARG A 54 -7.12 0.96 5.86
C ARG A 54 -8.27 -0.01 6.10
N ASN A 55 -8.01 -1.17 6.72
CA ASN A 55 -9.07 -2.16 6.97
C ASN A 55 -9.96 -1.82 8.17
N HIS A 56 -9.44 -1.11 9.18
CA HIS A 56 -10.17 -0.79 10.42
C HIS A 56 -10.70 0.64 10.48
N SER A 57 -10.45 1.45 9.45
CA SER A 57 -10.98 2.81 9.32
C SER A 57 -12.50 2.80 9.19
N ILE A 58 -13.13 3.86 9.72
CA ILE A 58 -14.57 4.14 9.54
C ILE A 58 -14.97 4.27 8.06
N LEU A 59 -14.04 4.68 7.19
CA LEU A 59 -14.26 4.80 5.74
C LEU A 59 -14.11 3.46 4.99
N SER A 60 -14.01 2.33 5.69
CA SER A 60 -13.86 1.02 5.07
C SER A 60 -14.70 -0.03 5.77
N HIS A 61 -14.15 -0.75 6.76
CA HIS A 61 -14.85 -1.86 7.42
C HIS A 61 -14.80 -1.81 8.95
N GLY A 62 -14.31 -0.72 9.54
CA GLY A 62 -14.16 -0.61 10.98
C GLY A 62 -14.78 0.66 11.57
N THR A 63 -14.34 0.99 12.79
CA THR A 63 -14.83 2.13 13.56
C THR A 63 -13.70 3.06 13.99
N ASN A 64 -12.44 2.80 13.58
CA ASN A 64 -11.32 3.64 13.95
C ASN A 64 -11.36 4.95 13.17
N ILE A 65 -11.24 6.05 13.92
CA ILE A 65 -10.96 7.38 13.37
C ILE A 65 -9.46 7.61 13.56
N ALA A 66 -8.74 7.84 12.47
CA ALA A 66 -7.32 8.13 12.50
C ALA A 66 -7.08 9.54 13.03
N ASP A 67 -6.14 9.71 13.96
CA ASP A 67 -5.72 11.05 14.36
C ASP A 67 -4.92 11.74 13.23
N PRO A 68 -4.94 13.08 13.14
CA PRO A 68 -4.27 13.81 12.06
C PRO A 68 -2.78 13.50 11.90
N LYS A 69 -2.04 13.24 12.99
CA LYS A 69 -0.61 12.92 12.93
C LYS A 69 -0.38 11.54 12.32
N THR A 70 -1.25 10.57 12.61
CA THR A 70 -1.22 9.26 11.96
C THR A 70 -1.48 9.37 10.47
N VAL A 71 -2.46 10.20 10.07
CA VAL A 71 -2.77 10.45 8.64
C VAL A 71 -1.57 11.08 7.93
N GLU A 72 -1.01 12.16 8.48
CA GLU A 72 0.16 12.85 7.92
C GLU A 72 1.36 11.90 7.76
N ARG A 73 1.66 11.09 8.78
CA ARG A 73 2.71 10.07 8.70
C ARG A 73 2.49 9.08 7.56
N PHE A 74 1.25 8.66 7.33
CA PHE A 74 0.91 7.73 6.24
C PHE A 74 0.94 8.38 4.86
N MET A 75 0.55 9.65 4.74
CA MET A 75 0.74 10.44 3.52
C MET A 75 2.22 10.54 3.16
N HIS A 76 3.09 10.84 4.13
CA HIS A 76 4.54 10.85 3.90
C HIS A 76 5.09 9.48 3.50
N LEU A 77 4.64 8.40 4.15
CA LEU A 77 5.10 7.05 3.81
C LEU A 77 4.69 6.67 2.39
N THR A 78 3.40 6.79 2.06
CA THR A 78 2.87 6.43 0.73
C THR A 78 3.51 7.27 -0.37
N SER A 79 3.62 8.59 -0.17
CA SER A 79 4.31 9.48 -1.09
C SER A 79 5.77 9.09 -1.28
N GLY A 80 6.47 8.72 -0.21
CA GLY A 80 7.85 8.23 -0.27
C GLY A 80 8.00 6.91 -1.02
N ILE A 81 7.01 6.02 -0.92
CA ILE A 81 6.97 4.77 -1.69
C ILE A 81 6.76 5.08 -3.17
N ILE A 82 5.75 5.89 -3.51
CA ILE A 82 5.44 6.27 -4.90
C ILE A 82 6.65 6.95 -5.56
N LYS A 83 7.28 7.93 -4.90
CA LYS A 83 8.48 8.61 -5.42
C LYS A 83 9.60 7.63 -5.75
N LYS A 84 9.85 6.66 -4.88
CA LYS A 84 10.90 5.65 -5.11
C LYS A 84 10.53 4.72 -6.26
N LEU A 85 9.26 4.37 -6.40
CA LEU A 85 8.73 3.54 -7.49
C LEU A 85 8.90 4.25 -8.83
N LEU A 86 8.42 5.49 -8.96
CA LEU A 86 8.58 6.29 -10.18
C LEU A 86 10.04 6.50 -10.57
N LYS A 87 10.91 6.74 -9.58
CA LYS A 87 12.35 6.87 -9.83
C LYS A 87 12.96 5.59 -10.42
N LEU A 88 12.50 4.41 -10.03
CA LEU A 88 12.98 3.14 -10.60
C LEU A 88 12.56 2.99 -12.08
N GLU A 89 11.38 3.49 -12.42
CA GLU A 89 10.84 3.48 -13.78
C GLU A 89 11.37 4.65 -14.65
N GLY A 90 12.29 5.47 -14.13
CA GLY A 90 12.81 6.64 -14.84
C GLY A 90 11.79 7.77 -15.02
N ILE A 91 10.71 7.76 -14.24
CA ILE A 91 9.63 8.74 -14.30
C ILE A 91 9.89 9.86 -13.28
N ASP A 92 9.86 11.12 -13.73
CA ASP A 92 9.93 12.27 -12.83
C ASP A 92 8.62 12.41 -12.03
N PHE A 93 8.75 12.52 -10.71
CA PHE A 93 7.60 12.59 -9.82
C PHE A 93 6.80 13.88 -9.98
N TYR A 94 7.46 15.01 -10.24
CA TYR A 94 6.79 16.30 -10.37
C TYR A 94 6.09 16.43 -11.72
N ASP A 95 6.67 15.88 -12.79
CA ASP A 95 6.03 15.80 -14.10
C ASP A 95 4.85 14.81 -14.08
N ALA A 96 5.01 13.63 -13.47
CA ALA A 96 3.91 12.67 -13.28
C ALA A 96 2.76 13.23 -12.42
N ARG A 97 3.09 14.09 -11.44
CA ARG A 97 2.10 14.78 -10.62
C ARG A 97 1.36 15.88 -11.41
N LYS A 98 2.07 16.65 -12.25
CA LYS A 98 1.49 17.73 -13.08
C LYS A 98 0.61 17.20 -14.21
N ASN A 99 0.92 16.02 -14.75
CA ASN A 99 0.14 15.37 -15.81
C ASN A 99 -1.08 14.58 -15.28
N ALA A 100 -1.50 14.80 -14.04
CA ALA A 100 -2.77 14.37 -13.48
C ALA A 100 -3.17 12.88 -13.63
N GLN A 101 -2.32 11.95 -13.17
CA GLN A 101 -2.77 10.58 -12.89
C GLN A 101 -2.99 10.28 -11.40
N PHE A 102 -2.86 11.26 -10.50
CA PHE A 102 -2.90 10.99 -9.05
C PHE A 102 -3.75 11.94 -8.18
N ILE A 103 -4.18 13.13 -8.65
CA ILE A 103 -4.78 14.17 -7.78
C ILE A 103 -6.11 14.74 -8.30
N GLU A 104 -6.36 14.82 -9.60
CA GLU A 104 -7.57 15.49 -10.12
C GLU A 104 -8.90 14.84 -9.70
N ILE A 105 -8.92 13.55 -9.38
CA ILE A 105 -10.12 12.88 -8.85
C ILE A 105 -10.40 13.26 -7.38
N LEU A 106 -9.38 13.66 -6.60
CA LEU A 106 -9.53 14.00 -5.19
C LEU A 106 -9.89 15.48 -4.96
N GLU A 107 -9.45 16.38 -5.84
CA GLU A 107 -9.79 17.81 -5.73
C GLU A 107 -11.22 18.09 -6.23
N ASP A 108 -11.66 17.46 -7.32
CA ASP A 108 -13.03 17.68 -7.84
C ASP A 108 -14.12 17.05 -6.96
N GLU A 109 -13.90 15.90 -6.33
CA GLU A 109 -14.91 15.31 -5.42
C GLU A 109 -14.98 16.04 -4.06
N VAL A 110 -13.90 16.67 -3.59
CA VAL A 110 -13.89 17.40 -2.30
C VAL A 110 -14.34 18.85 -2.46
N LEU A 111 -14.00 19.51 -3.57
CA LEU A 111 -14.46 20.88 -3.85
C LEU A 111 -15.93 20.94 -4.30
N ASN A 112 -16.46 19.87 -4.92
CA ASN A 112 -17.88 19.81 -5.31
C ASN A 112 -18.80 19.12 -4.28
N ALA A 113 -18.26 18.57 -3.18
CA ALA A 113 -19.05 17.95 -2.10
C ALA A 113 -19.14 18.79 -0.82
N LEU A 114 -18.56 20.00 -0.81
CA LEU A 114 -18.83 21.00 0.22
C LEU A 114 -20.02 21.87 -0.23
N PRO A 115 -21.04 22.10 0.62
CA PRO A 115 -22.14 23.02 0.32
C PRO A 115 -21.67 24.47 0.20
#